data_AF-A0A8T7HJ03-F1
#
_entry.id   AF-A0A8T7HJ03-F1
#
_cell.length_a   1.000
_cell.length_b   1.000
_cell.length_c   1.000
_cell.angle_alpha   90.00
_cell.angle_beta   90.00
_cell.angle_gamma   90.00
#
_symmetry.space_group_name_H-M   'P 1'
#
loop_
_entity.id
_entity.type
_entity.pdbx_description
1 polymer ?
#
loop_
_entity_poly.entity_id
_entity_poly.type
_entity_poly.pdbx_seq_one_letter_code
_entity_poly.pdbx_strand_id
1 'polypeptide(L)'
;MSRKKVEHLKNNIRICEEQKKNLINYELELAMLHTKGELGGIEYHAHVHHFSHGKSIKDWHEYYDDQIIKYNSEIRKLHHEDFGHKHLFFGIAGSLLLVIMIFNVRPAITGMVVNEAAGTVNTFFVFIVNFLVFYLVYSKLKMMIMNIV
;
A
#
# COMPACT_ATOMS: atom_id res chain seq x y z
N MET A 1 -9.68 9.26 8.66
CA MET A 1 -8.62 9.14 9.69
C MET A 1 -7.28 8.66 9.09
N SER A 2 -7.29 7.78 8.07
CA SER A 2 -6.07 7.26 7.42
C SER A 2 -5.18 8.35 6.80
N ARG A 3 -5.74 9.36 6.11
CA ARG A 3 -4.96 10.39 5.39
C ARG A 3 -4.03 11.23 6.28
N LYS A 4 -4.51 11.75 7.40
CA LYS A 4 -3.69 12.51 8.37
C LYS A 4 -2.58 11.64 8.97
N LYS A 5 -2.87 10.36 9.23
CA LYS A 5 -1.89 9.38 9.73
C LYS A 5 -0.81 9.10 8.70
N VAL A 6 -1.18 8.93 7.42
CA VAL A 6 -0.24 8.74 6.31
C VAL A 6 0.65 9.97 6.12
N GLU A 7 0.10 11.19 6.17
CA GLU A 7 0.92 12.41 6.11
C GLU A 7 1.91 12.51 7.27
N HIS A 8 1.48 12.18 8.48
CA HIS A 8 2.37 12.16 9.64
C HIS A 8 3.52 11.15 9.47
N LEU A 9 3.21 9.93 9.01
CA LEU A 9 4.23 8.91 8.73
C LEU A 9 5.21 9.36 7.63
N LYS A 10 4.72 9.99 6.55
CA LYS A 10 5.57 10.55 5.49
C LYS A 10 6.49 11.66 6.01
N ASN A 11 5.98 12.53 6.88
CA ASN A 11 6.81 13.56 7.49
C ASN A 11 7.89 12.95 8.39
N ASN A 12 7.58 11.89 9.14
CA ASN A 12 8.57 11.20 9.97
C ASN A 12 9.66 10.53 9.12
N ILE A 13 9.31 9.93 7.98
CA ILE A 13 10.29 9.41 7.01
C ILE A 13 11.23 10.53 6.56
N ARG A 14 10.68 11.68 6.14
CA ARG A 14 11.47 12.85 5.70
C ARG A 14 12.45 13.32 6.79
N ILE A 15 12.00 13.37 8.04
CA ILE A 15 12.87 13.73 9.18
C ILE A 15 14.01 12.71 9.34
N CYS A 16 13.71 11.41 9.27
CA CYS A 16 14.76 10.37 9.35
C CYS A 16 15.79 10.50 8.22
N GLU A 17 15.35 10.76 6.98
CA GLU A 17 16.24 10.97 5.84
C GLU A 17 17.13 12.21 6.02
N GLU A 18 16.55 13.31 6.49
CA GLU A 18 17.27 14.55 6.76
C GLU A 18 18.32 14.37 7.87
N GLN A 19 17.96 13.70 8.96
CA GLN A 19 18.89 13.39 10.05
C GLN A 19 20.01 12.46 9.60
N LYS A 20 19.71 11.44 8.80
CA LYS A 20 20.71 10.55 8.19
C LYS A 20 21.67 11.31 7.29
N LYS A 21 21.18 12.27 6.49
CA LYS A 21 22.02 13.13 5.66
C LYS A 21 22.92 14.05 6.50
N ASN A 22 22.39 14.63 7.56
CA ASN A 22 23.16 15.50 8.46
C ASN A 22 24.27 14.74 9.17
N LEU A 23 24.00 13.50 9.59
CA LEU A 23 25.01 12.60 10.17
C LEU A 23 26.17 12.34 9.21
N ILE A 24 25.88 11.99 7.95
CA ILE A 24 26.91 11.77 6.92
C ILE A 24 27.73 13.04 6.67
N ASN A 25 27.05 14.18 6.52
CA ASN A 25 27.72 15.46 6.26
C ASN A 25 28.66 15.85 7.41
N TYR A 26 28.22 15.65 8.65
CA TYR A 26 29.03 15.93 9.83
C TYR A 26 30.27 15.03 9.90
N GLU A 27 30.13 13.74 9.57
CA GLU A 27 31.27 12.82 9.49
C GLU A 27 32.29 13.24 8.42
N LEU A 28 31.79 13.61 7.23
CA LEU A 28 32.63 14.09 6.13
C LEU A 28 33.38 15.37 6.51
N GLU A 29 32.70 16.30 7.18
CA GLU A 29 33.30 17.54 7.67
C GLU A 29 34.42 17.26 8.69
N LEU A 30 34.17 16.41 9.69
CA LEU A 30 35.19 16.01 10.66
C LEU A 30 36.38 15.31 9.99
N ALA A 31 36.14 14.44 9.03
CA ALA A 31 37.19 13.76 8.28
C ALA A 31 38.03 14.75 7.46
N MET A 32 37.41 15.77 6.86
CA MET A 32 38.11 16.83 6.15
C MET A 32 38.99 17.68 7.08
N LEU A 33 38.47 18.08 8.24
CA LEU A 33 39.23 18.87 9.22
C LEU A 33 40.44 18.08 9.75
N HIS A 34 40.27 16.79 10.00
CA HIS A 34 41.35 15.91 10.42
C HIS A 34 42.42 15.73 9.33
N THR A 35 42.01 15.49 8.07
CA THR A 35 42.95 15.32 6.95
C THR A 35 43.75 16.59 6.63
N LYS A 36 43.17 17.77 6.87
CA LYS A 36 43.87 19.06 6.77
C LYS A 36 44.81 19.36 7.94
N GLY A 37 44.77 18.55 9.01
CA GLY A 37 45.53 18.79 10.24
C GLY A 37 44.97 19.94 11.09
N GLU A 38 43.77 20.43 10.76
CA GLU A 38 43.07 21.48 11.52
C GLU A 38 42.39 20.91 12.79
N LEU A 39 42.26 19.58 12.87
CA LEU A 39 41.70 18.86 14.00
C LEU A 39 42.65 17.74 14.44
N GLY A 40 43.05 17.73 15.71
CA GLY A 40 43.88 16.67 16.25
C GLY A 40 43.11 15.34 16.35
N GLY A 41 43.80 14.20 16.25
CA GLY A 41 43.14 12.87 16.31
C GLY A 41 42.34 12.62 17.61
N ILE A 42 42.77 13.20 18.73
CA ILE A 42 42.04 13.11 20.02
C ILE A 42 40.74 13.93 19.96
N GLU A 43 40.78 15.13 19.39
CA GLU A 43 39.62 16.00 19.23
C GLU A 43 38.61 15.40 18.24
N TYR A 44 39.11 14.80 17.16
CA TYR A 44 38.30 14.03 16.21
C TYR A 44 37.51 12.92 16.92
N HIS A 45 38.18 12.08 17.70
CA HIS A 45 37.50 11.00 18.44
C HIS A 45 36.55 11.52 19.52
N ALA A 46 36.87 12.62 20.19
CA ALA A 46 35.98 13.26 21.16
C ALA A 46 34.69 13.77 20.49
N HIS A 47 34.80 14.42 19.32
CA HIS A 47 33.66 14.91 18.55
C HIS A 47 32.76 13.77 18.06
N VAL A 48 33.36 12.71 17.49
CA VAL A 48 32.61 11.53 17.04
C VAL A 48 31.89 10.89 18.22
N HIS A 49 32.57 10.69 19.35
CA HIS A 49 31.98 10.07 20.54
C HIS A 49 30.84 10.91 21.15
N HIS A 50 31.00 12.23 21.22
CA HIS A 50 29.99 13.14 21.76
C HIS A 50 28.75 13.20 20.86
N PHE A 51 28.93 13.40 19.56
CA PHE A 51 27.83 13.52 18.61
C PHE A 51 27.02 12.22 18.52
N SER A 52 27.73 11.09 18.54
CA SER A 52 27.12 9.78 18.38
C SER A 52 26.48 9.21 19.65
N HIS A 53 26.56 9.93 20.79
CA HIS A 53 26.01 9.51 22.08
C HIS A 53 26.44 8.08 22.47
N GLY A 54 27.69 7.72 22.17
CA GLY A 54 28.26 6.41 22.46
C GLY A 54 27.81 5.27 21.52
N LYS A 55 27.04 5.56 20.46
CA LYS A 55 26.75 4.60 19.38
C LYS A 55 27.72 4.80 18.22
N SER A 56 27.92 3.81 17.37
CA SER A 56 28.64 4.05 16.12
C SER A 56 27.77 4.80 15.11
N ILE A 57 28.40 5.51 14.16
CA ILE A 57 27.70 6.13 13.02
C ILE A 57 26.92 5.08 12.23
N LYS A 58 27.47 3.87 12.11
CA LYS A 58 26.81 2.72 11.52
C LYS A 58 25.51 2.34 12.25
N ASP A 59 25.52 2.31 13.57
CA ASP A 59 24.31 2.01 14.37
C ASP A 59 23.22 3.06 14.17
N TRP A 60 23.59 4.33 14.03
CA TRP A 60 22.66 5.40 13.69
C TRP A 60 22.08 5.25 12.29
N HIS A 61 22.91 4.85 11.33
CA HIS A 61 22.47 4.55 9.97
C HIS A 61 21.43 3.43 9.95
N GLU A 62 21.75 2.30 10.60
CA GLU A 62 20.85 1.15 10.71
C GLU A 62 19.54 1.55 11.41
N TYR A 63 19.63 2.31 12.50
CA TYR A 63 18.45 2.82 13.21
C TYR A 63 17.52 3.62 12.29
N TYR A 64 18.04 4.57 11.50
CA TYR A 64 17.21 5.37 10.61
C TYR A 64 16.61 4.53 9.48
N ASP A 65 17.37 3.59 8.93
CA ASP A 65 16.87 2.68 7.89
C ASP A 65 15.73 1.80 8.41
N ASP A 66 15.87 1.25 9.62
CA ASP A 66 14.83 0.47 10.27
C ASP A 66 13.56 1.30 10.52
N GLN A 67 13.69 2.56 10.96
CA GLN A 67 12.54 3.45 11.13
C GLN A 67 11.84 3.75 9.81
N ILE A 68 12.60 4.03 8.74
CA ILE A 68 12.04 4.29 7.41
C ILE A 68 11.30 3.06 6.88
N ILE A 69 11.87 1.86 7.03
CA ILE A 69 11.23 0.59 6.66
C ILE A 69 9.93 0.40 7.44
N LYS A 70 9.97 0.63 8.76
CA LYS A 70 8.79 0.50 9.62
C LYS A 70 7.68 1.45 9.18
N TYR A 71 7.95 2.73 8.97
CA TYR A 71 6.94 3.69 8.54
C TYR A 71 6.37 3.36 7.16
N ASN A 72 7.20 2.94 6.20
CA ASN A 72 6.73 2.48 4.90
C ASN A 72 5.83 1.25 5.00
N SER A 73 6.15 0.31 5.90
CA SER A 73 5.31 -0.87 6.15
C SER A 73 3.94 -0.48 6.72
N GLU A 74 3.88 0.51 7.62
CA GLU A 74 2.63 1.01 8.19
C GLU A 74 1.77 1.75 7.15
N ILE A 75 2.38 2.57 6.30
CA ILE A 75 1.68 3.21 5.17
C ILE A 75 1.07 2.14 4.24
N ARG A 76 1.82 1.07 3.94
CA ARG A 76 1.34 -0.02 3.10
C ARG A 76 0.15 -0.75 3.71
N LYS A 77 0.19 -1.05 5.02
CA LYS A 77 -0.94 -1.65 5.76
C LYS A 77 -2.18 -0.78 5.70
N LEU A 78 -2.02 0.54 5.93
CA LEU A 78 -3.13 1.50 5.85
C LEU A 78 -3.75 1.56 4.44
N HIS A 79 -2.95 1.44 3.38
CA HIS A 79 -3.47 1.35 2.02
C HIS A 79 -4.23 0.04 1.75
N HIS A 80 -3.73 -1.10 2.22
CA HIS A 80 -4.39 -2.39 2.03
C HIS A 80 -5.75 -2.49 2.76
N GLU A 81 -5.85 -1.96 3.97
CA GLU A 81 -7.11 -1.93 4.73
C GLU A 81 -8.17 -1.06 4.03
N ASP A 82 -7.78 0.09 3.47
CA ASP A 82 -8.70 1.00 2.76
C ASP A 82 -9.15 0.43 1.41
N PHE A 83 -8.31 -0.39 0.75
CA PHE A 83 -8.64 -1.03 -0.54
C PHE A 83 -9.49 -2.30 -0.38
N GLY A 84 -9.20 -3.15 0.62
CA GLY A 84 -9.88 -4.44 0.80
C GLY A 84 -11.40 -4.31 1.05
N HIS A 85 -11.81 -3.34 1.87
CA HIS A 85 -13.22 -3.15 2.20
C HIS A 85 -14.05 -2.56 1.07
N LYS A 86 -13.48 -1.65 0.27
CA LYS A 86 -14.21 -1.00 -0.83
C LYS A 86 -14.53 -1.96 -1.95
N HIS A 87 -13.58 -2.80 -2.36
CA HIS A 87 -13.81 -3.77 -3.43
C HIS A 87 -14.84 -4.85 -3.06
N LEU A 88 -14.83 -5.29 -1.80
CA LEU A 88 -15.81 -6.25 -1.30
C LEU A 88 -17.21 -5.64 -1.29
N PHE A 89 -17.34 -4.39 -0.86
CA PHE A 89 -18.61 -3.65 -0.91
C PHE A 89 -19.14 -3.46 -2.34
N PHE A 90 -18.29 -3.00 -3.28
CA PHE A 90 -18.71 -2.84 -4.68
C PHE A 90 -19.05 -4.17 -5.37
N GLY A 91 -18.34 -5.25 -5.03
CA GLY A 91 -18.65 -6.60 -5.54
C GLY A 91 -20.03 -7.08 -5.08
N ILE A 92 -20.34 -6.93 -3.78
CA ILE A 92 -21.65 -7.29 -3.23
C ILE A 92 -22.75 -6.39 -3.82
N ALA A 93 -22.54 -5.07 -3.86
CA ALA A 93 -23.51 -4.13 -4.40
C ALA A 93 -23.81 -4.39 -5.89
N GLY A 94 -22.78 -4.69 -6.69
CA GLY A 94 -22.94 -5.05 -8.11
C GLY A 94 -23.70 -6.37 -8.30
N SER A 95 -23.40 -7.38 -7.49
CA SER A 95 -24.16 -8.65 -7.50
C SER A 95 -25.62 -8.45 -7.14
N LEU A 96 -25.92 -7.60 -6.15
CA LEU A 96 -27.30 -7.30 -5.73
C LEU A 96 -28.07 -6.59 -6.85
N LEU A 97 -27.43 -5.61 -7.51
CA LEU A 97 -27.99 -4.88 -8.65
C LEU A 97 -28.33 -5.81 -9.83
N LEU A 98 -27.45 -6.78 -10.12
CA LEU A 98 -27.69 -7.79 -11.16
C LEU A 98 -28.93 -8.64 -10.84
N VAL A 99 -29.07 -9.09 -9.59
CA VAL A 99 -30.26 -9.83 -9.14
C VAL A 99 -31.51 -8.98 -9.30
N ILE A 100 -31.48 -7.72 -8.85
CA ILE A 100 -32.61 -6.78 -8.97
C ILE A 100 -33.00 -6.57 -10.45
N MET A 101 -32.03 -6.43 -11.36
CA MET A 101 -32.32 -6.34 -12.79
C MET A 101 -32.99 -7.60 -13.33
N ILE A 102 -32.49 -8.80 -13.00
CA ILE A 102 -33.09 -10.06 -13.46
C ILE A 102 -34.56 -10.19 -12.99
N PHE A 103 -34.85 -9.79 -11.74
CA PHE A 103 -36.21 -9.83 -11.21
C PHE A 103 -37.13 -8.73 -11.79
N ASN A 104 -36.62 -7.54 -12.10
CA ASN A 104 -37.42 -6.43 -12.65
C ASN A 104 -37.58 -6.46 -14.17
N VAL A 105 -36.71 -7.18 -14.90
CA VAL A 105 -36.78 -7.31 -16.37
C VAL A 105 -37.81 -8.37 -16.82
N ARG A 106 -38.38 -9.12 -15.86
CA ARG A 106 -39.40 -10.16 -16.06
C ARG A 106 -40.76 -9.73 -16.65
N PRO A 107 -41.16 -8.45 -16.80
CA PRO A 107 -42.33 -8.14 -17.63
C PRO A 107 -41.95 -7.81 -19.09
N ALA A 108 -40.71 -7.42 -19.37
CA ALA A 108 -40.33 -6.84 -20.67
C ALA A 108 -39.78 -7.88 -21.67
N ILE A 109 -38.95 -8.83 -21.22
CA ILE A 109 -38.33 -9.84 -22.11
C ILE A 109 -39.23 -11.08 -22.27
N THR A 110 -40.06 -11.36 -21.29
CA THR A 110 -41.01 -12.48 -21.28
C THR A 110 -42.10 -12.31 -22.34
N GLY A 111 -42.31 -11.10 -22.87
CA GLY A 111 -43.14 -10.87 -24.06
C GLY A 111 -42.44 -11.21 -25.39
N MET A 112 -41.11 -11.23 -25.45
CA MET A 112 -40.34 -11.46 -26.68
C MET A 112 -39.81 -12.90 -26.84
N VAL A 113 -39.74 -13.70 -25.76
CA VAL A 113 -39.15 -15.06 -25.79
C VAL A 113 -40.19 -16.18 -25.58
N VAL A 114 -41.47 -15.85 -25.41
CA VAL A 114 -42.55 -16.84 -25.14
C VAL A 114 -43.20 -17.41 -26.41
N ASN A 115 -42.71 -17.06 -27.59
CA ASN A 115 -42.89 -17.84 -28.83
C ASN A 115 -41.48 -18.23 -29.28
N GLU A 116 -41.05 -19.49 -29.37
CA GLU A 116 -41.72 -20.76 -29.58
C GLU A 116 -40.98 -21.86 -28.80
N ALA A 117 -41.73 -22.84 -28.28
CA ALA A 117 -41.27 -24.11 -27.73
C ALA A 117 -40.38 -24.09 -26.45
N ALA A 118 -41.00 -24.40 -25.31
CA ALA A 118 -40.39 -24.64 -23.98
C ALA A 118 -39.94 -23.39 -23.18
N GLY A 119 -40.91 -22.52 -22.87
CA GLY A 119 -40.74 -21.28 -22.10
C GLY A 119 -40.45 -21.45 -20.60
N THR A 120 -39.29 -22.01 -20.25
CA THR A 120 -38.66 -21.72 -18.94
C THR A 120 -37.20 -21.38 -19.18
N VAL A 121 -36.88 -20.08 -19.17
CA VAL A 121 -35.49 -19.65 -19.02
C VAL A 121 -35.00 -20.26 -17.71
N ASN A 122 -34.05 -21.19 -17.80
CA ASN A 122 -33.50 -21.86 -16.63
C ASN A 122 -32.70 -20.83 -15.82
N THR A 123 -33.37 -20.19 -14.87
CA THR A 123 -32.83 -19.14 -14.02
C THR A 123 -31.58 -19.60 -13.27
N PHE A 124 -31.49 -20.91 -12.99
CA PHE A 124 -30.31 -21.53 -12.41
C PHE A 124 -29.10 -21.49 -13.36
N PHE A 125 -29.29 -21.74 -14.66
CA PHE A 125 -28.24 -21.62 -15.66
C PHE A 125 -27.75 -20.18 -15.82
N VAL A 126 -28.68 -19.21 -15.85
CA VAL A 126 -28.34 -17.77 -15.91
C VAL A 126 -27.56 -17.34 -14.67
N PHE A 127 -27.92 -17.85 -13.49
CA PHE A 127 -27.20 -17.59 -12.25
C PHE A 127 -25.78 -18.18 -12.27
N ILE A 128 -25.63 -19.43 -12.69
CA ILE A 128 -24.32 -20.10 -12.80
C ILE A 128 -23.39 -19.35 -13.76
N VAL A 129 -23.89 -18.96 -14.93
CA VAL A 129 -23.09 -18.23 -15.93
C VAL A 129 -22.65 -16.87 -15.38
N ASN A 130 -23.55 -16.12 -14.74
CA ASN A 130 -23.19 -14.86 -14.12
C ASN A 130 -22.18 -15.03 -12.97
N PHE A 131 -22.36 -16.05 -12.12
CA PHE A 131 -21.42 -16.35 -11.05
C PHE A 131 -20.03 -16.72 -11.57
N LEU A 132 -19.94 -17.54 -12.63
CA LEU A 132 -18.69 -17.90 -13.28
C LEU A 132 -17.99 -16.70 -13.91
N VAL A 133 -18.72 -15.85 -14.64
CA VAL A 133 -18.17 -14.62 -15.23
C VAL A 133 -17.65 -13.68 -14.14
N PHE A 134 -18.42 -13.49 -13.07
CA PHE A 134 -18.00 -12.68 -11.93
C PHE A 134 -16.74 -13.24 -11.26
N TYR A 135 -16.70 -14.55 -11.02
CA TYR A 135 -15.55 -15.23 -10.43
C TYR A 135 -14.28 -15.08 -11.29
N LEU A 136 -14.40 -15.23 -12.61
CA LEU A 136 -13.26 -15.07 -13.54
C LEU A 136 -12.75 -13.63 -13.58
N VAL A 137 -13.65 -12.64 -13.61
CA VAL A 137 -13.29 -11.21 -13.57
C VAL A 137 -12.62 -10.87 -12.25
N TYR A 138 -13.17 -11.34 -11.13
CA TYR A 138 -12.58 -11.17 -9.80
C TYR A 138 -11.19 -11.80 -9.70
N SER A 139 -11.03 -13.04 -10.19
CA SER A 139 -9.75 -13.75 -10.19
C SER A 139 -8.68 -13.04 -11.02
N LYS A 140 -9.04 -12.54 -12.22
CA LYS A 140 -8.11 -11.77 -13.06
C LYS A 140 -7.71 -10.43 -12.42
N LEU A 141 -8.66 -9.70 -11.84
CA LEU A 141 -8.37 -8.45 -11.12
C LEU A 141 -7.41 -8.69 -9.95
N LYS A 142 -7.64 -9.76 -9.17
CA LYS A 142 -6.76 -10.15 -8.06
C LYS A 142 -5.34 -10.45 -8.53
N MET A 143 -5.16 -11.21 -9.61
CA MET A 143 -3.83 -11.52 -10.16
C MET A 143 -3.12 -10.28 -10.71
N MET A 144 -3.84 -9.38 -11.39
CA MET A 144 -3.25 -8.18 -11.96
C MET A 144 -2.77 -7.20 -10.87
N ILE A 145 -3.47 -7.13 -9.74
CA ILE A 145 -3.06 -6.31 -8.59
C ILE A 145 -1.83 -6.93 -7.89
N MET A 146 -1.72 -8.25 -7.82
CA MET A 146 -0.53 -8.92 -7.26
C MET A 146 0.73 -8.74 -8.11
N ASN A 147 0.61 -8.53 -9.44
CA ASN A 147 1.74 -8.35 -10.35
C ASN A 147 2.21 -6.88 -10.50
N ILE A 148 1.49 -5.92 -9.94
CA ILE A 148 1.85 -4.48 -9.98
C ILE A 148 2.62 -4.05 -8.69
N VAL A 149 2.77 -4.97 -7.72
CA VAL A 149 3.58 -4.83 -6.50
C VAL A 149 4.93 -5.51 -6.69
#